data_AF-A0A0D7A975-F1
#
_entry.id   AF-A0A0D7A975-F1
#
_cell.length_a   1.000
_cell.length_b   1.000
_cell.length_c   1.000
_cell.angle_alpha   90.00
_cell.angle_beta   90.00
_cell.angle_gamma   90.00
#
_symmetry.space_group_name_H-M   'P 1'
#
loop_
_entity.id
_entity.type
_entity.pdbx_description
1 polymer ?
#
loop_
_entity_poly.entity_id
_entity_poly.type
_entity_poly.pdbx_seq_one_letter_code
_entity_poly.pdbx_strand_id
1 'polypeptide(L)'
;MGSGILRNCKVKLSWYRPKHTLLLNYRSSLDAKRVAERLNGITFRGHVVKARLQMPHLFQITSFTVILDEVPDDAEYMQALVRRAKSVSCTIPPCHTHSLESIPRLLDPFGPVDSYEELPLDKAKAKRVAFAQFSSPEAVVNAVKALNGQRQAVLADSPLWVEQIFSVKYVLPVRHFACIKEELDKLRDVHSNAKVRYYFDPNTPQQKATVRVYGPEAKMVARLKLRVEKLVRGE
;
A
#
# COMPACT_ATOMS: atom_id res chain seq x y z
N MET A 1 -30.10 7.91 2.27
CA MET A 1 -28.62 7.80 2.22
C MET A 1 -28.11 7.53 3.62
N GLY A 2 -27.27 6.51 3.82
CA GLY A 2 -26.94 5.98 5.15
C GLY A 2 -26.12 6.96 6.01
N SER A 3 -26.61 7.25 7.22
CA SER A 3 -25.84 7.93 8.26
C SER A 3 -24.72 7.00 8.71
N GLY A 4 -23.46 7.39 8.49
CA GLY A 4 -22.32 6.57 8.88
C GLY A 4 -22.10 6.62 10.39
N ILE A 5 -22.30 5.50 11.09
CA ILE A 5 -22.03 5.41 12.53
C ILE A 5 -20.51 5.35 12.76
N LEU A 6 -20.01 6.26 13.60
CA LEU A 6 -18.61 6.26 14.01
C LEU A 6 -18.41 5.16 15.07
N ARG A 7 -17.65 4.11 14.73
CA ARG A 7 -17.33 3.01 15.66
C ARG A 7 -15.86 3.05 16.06
N ASN A 8 -15.57 2.69 17.32
CA ASN A 8 -14.21 2.57 17.86
C ASN A 8 -13.59 1.17 17.66
N CYS A 9 -14.31 0.23 17.05
CA CYS A 9 -13.85 -1.15 16.86
C CYS A 9 -13.11 -1.37 15.51
N LYS A 10 -12.46 -0.34 14.94
CA LYS A 10 -11.74 -0.46 13.67
C LYS A 10 -10.25 -0.25 13.84
N VAL A 11 -9.46 -1.04 13.12
CA VAL A 11 -8.01 -0.89 13.00
C VAL A 11 -7.59 -0.62 11.57
N LYS A 12 -6.51 0.14 11.43
CA LYS A 12 -5.74 0.31 10.21
C LYS A 12 -4.49 -0.53 10.34
N LEU A 13 -4.36 -1.45 9.40
CA LEU A 13 -3.19 -2.29 9.20
C LEU A 13 -2.34 -1.67 8.10
N SER A 14 -1.02 -1.66 8.27
CA SER A 14 -0.10 -1.24 7.23
C SER A 14 1.16 -2.09 7.27
N TRP A 15 1.67 -2.47 6.11
CA TRP A 15 2.88 -3.29 5.98
C TRP A 15 3.61 -2.95 4.69
N TYR A 16 4.87 -3.35 4.58
CA TYR A 16 5.64 -3.09 3.36
C TYR A 16 5.04 -3.83 2.17
N ARG A 17 5.02 -3.14 1.02
CA ARG A 17 4.64 -3.76 -0.24
C ARG A 17 5.69 -4.84 -0.61
N PRO A 18 5.28 -6.00 -1.15
CA PRO A 18 6.22 -6.91 -1.79
C PRO A 18 6.96 -6.16 -2.91
N LYS A 19 8.26 -5.96 -2.73
CA LYS A 19 9.15 -5.36 -3.73
C LYS A 19 10.38 -6.25 -3.80
N HIS A 20 10.77 -6.59 -5.02
CA HIS A 20 12.01 -7.30 -5.27
C HIS A 20 13.11 -6.31 -5.59
N THR A 21 14.30 -6.61 -5.09
CA THR A 21 15.53 -6.07 -5.64
C THR A 21 16.21 -7.19 -6.41
N LEU A 22 16.43 -6.98 -7.71
CA LEU A 22 17.16 -7.91 -8.55
C LEU A 22 18.61 -7.47 -8.66
N LEU A 23 19.53 -8.41 -8.49
CA LEU A 23 20.96 -8.23 -8.71
C LEU A 23 21.32 -8.96 -9.99
N LEU A 24 21.68 -8.19 -11.01
CA LEU A 24 22.00 -8.68 -12.34
C LEU A 24 23.51 -8.66 -12.52
N ASN A 25 24.12 -9.83 -12.68
CA ASN A 25 25.56 -9.90 -12.85
C ASN A 25 25.93 -9.94 -14.33
N TYR A 26 26.93 -9.14 -14.69
CA TYR A 26 27.52 -9.04 -16.02
C TYR A 26 29.02 -9.30 -15.97
N ARG A 27 29.60 -9.76 -17.08
CA ARG A 27 31.05 -9.99 -17.19
C ARG A 27 31.84 -8.71 -17.43
N SER A 28 31.18 -7.68 -17.97
CA SER A 28 31.79 -6.44 -18.43
C SER A 28 31.16 -5.25 -17.70
N SER A 29 32.00 -4.34 -17.20
CA SER A 29 31.57 -3.09 -16.57
C SER A 29 30.81 -2.20 -17.56
N LEU A 30 31.23 -2.20 -18.82
CA LEU A 30 30.61 -1.46 -19.90
C LEU A 30 29.20 -1.98 -20.17
N ASP A 31 29.01 -3.29 -20.20
CA ASP A 31 27.68 -3.89 -20.40
C ASP A 31 26.77 -3.65 -19.21
N ALA A 32 27.30 -3.78 -17.99
CA ALA A 32 26.56 -3.46 -16.76
C ALA A 32 26.11 -2.00 -16.75
N LYS A 33 27.00 -1.06 -17.10
CA LYS A 33 26.70 0.37 -17.18
C LYS A 33 25.62 0.67 -18.23
N ARG A 34 25.77 0.15 -19.46
CA ARG A 34 24.77 0.30 -20.52
C ARG A 34 23.40 -0.23 -20.10
N VAL A 35 23.35 -1.38 -19.43
CA VAL A 35 22.09 -1.95 -18.97
C VAL A 35 21.48 -1.12 -17.83
N ALA A 36 22.30 -0.65 -16.88
CA ALA A 36 21.82 0.23 -15.82
C ALA A 36 21.23 1.52 -16.40
N GLU A 37 21.93 2.20 -17.31
CA GLU A 37 21.44 3.41 -17.98
C GLU A 37 20.18 3.17 -18.79
N ARG A 38 20.11 2.05 -19.52
CA ARG A 38 18.95 1.68 -20.33
C ARG A 38 17.71 1.37 -19.49
N LEU A 39 17.88 0.71 -18.34
CA LEU A 39 16.77 0.28 -17.49
C LEU A 39 16.39 1.33 -16.45
N ASN A 40 17.25 2.30 -16.15
CA ASN A 40 16.96 3.29 -15.13
C ASN A 40 15.90 4.28 -15.65
N GLY A 41 14.82 4.43 -14.88
CA GLY A 41 13.73 5.35 -15.20
C GLY A 41 12.74 4.85 -16.24
N ILE A 42 12.92 3.64 -16.81
CA ILE A 42 11.93 3.10 -17.74
C ILE A 42 10.64 2.80 -17.00
N THR A 43 9.52 3.12 -17.64
CA THR A 43 8.20 2.74 -17.14
C THR A 43 7.76 1.46 -17.84
N PHE A 44 7.55 0.38 -17.08
CA PHE A 44 7.02 -0.88 -17.60
C PHE A 44 5.78 -1.26 -16.80
N ARG A 45 4.64 -1.49 -17.48
CA ARG A 45 3.32 -1.75 -16.86
C ARG A 45 2.94 -0.71 -15.78
N GLY A 46 3.38 0.54 -15.96
CA GLY A 46 3.14 1.64 -15.03
C GLY A 46 3.97 1.57 -13.74
N HIS A 47 5.09 0.85 -13.75
CA HIS A 47 6.12 0.83 -12.71
C HIS A 47 7.39 1.44 -13.26
N VAL A 48 7.97 2.40 -12.53
CA VAL A 48 9.26 2.99 -12.87
C VAL A 48 10.36 2.10 -12.28
N VAL A 49 11.19 1.50 -13.13
CA VAL A 49 12.34 0.72 -12.70
C VAL A 49 13.45 1.67 -12.27
N LYS A 50 14.01 1.42 -11.08
CA LYS A 50 15.24 2.11 -10.64
C LYS A 50 16.40 1.17 -10.82
N ALA A 51 17.29 1.49 -11.74
CA ALA A 51 18.47 0.68 -12.02
C ALA A 51 19.72 1.47 -11.66
N ARG A 52 20.63 0.85 -10.90
CA ARG A 52 21.94 1.43 -10.61
C ARG A 52 23.04 0.40 -10.78
N LEU A 53 24.20 0.85 -11.23
CA LEU A 53 25.40 0.05 -11.18
C LEU A 53 25.91 0.03 -9.73
N GLN A 54 26.12 -1.16 -9.16
CA GLN A 54 26.83 -1.28 -7.90
C GLN A 54 28.28 -0.85 -8.16
N MET A 55 28.81 0.07 -7.35
CA MET A 55 30.21 0.45 -7.47
C MET A 55 31.08 -0.79 -7.27
N PRO A 56 31.89 -1.17 -8.27
CA PRO A 56 32.79 -2.30 -8.13
C PRO A 56 33.87 -1.98 -7.10
N HIS A 57 34.31 -2.99 -6.37
CA HIS A 57 35.49 -2.85 -5.52
C HIS A 57 36.73 -2.58 -6.39
N LEU A 58 37.74 -1.88 -5.85
CA LEU A 58 38.96 -1.47 -6.58
C LEU A 58 39.69 -2.62 -7.32
N PHE A 59 39.48 -3.87 -6.90
CA PHE A 59 40.11 -5.08 -7.47
C PHE A 59 39.10 -6.02 -8.15
N GLN A 60 37.88 -5.58 -8.40
CA GLN A 60 36.84 -6.41 -9.01
C GLN A 60 36.97 -6.41 -10.53
N ILE A 61 37.37 -7.56 -11.09
CA ILE A 61 37.78 -7.67 -12.50
C ILE A 61 36.76 -8.46 -13.35
N THR A 62 35.96 -9.34 -12.74
CA THR A 62 35.23 -10.40 -13.48
C THR A 62 33.72 -10.48 -13.25
N SER A 63 33.15 -9.57 -12.46
CA SER A 63 31.71 -9.51 -12.20
C SER A 63 31.32 -8.07 -11.96
N PHE A 64 30.25 -7.59 -12.58
CA PHE A 64 29.71 -6.25 -12.37
C PHE A 64 28.21 -6.36 -12.16
N THR A 65 27.71 -5.79 -11.06
CA THR A 65 26.34 -5.98 -10.61
C THR A 65 25.50 -4.76 -10.93
N VAL A 66 24.37 -4.95 -11.61
CA VAL A 66 23.32 -3.95 -11.74
C VAL A 66 22.22 -4.29 -10.74
N ILE A 67 21.88 -3.33 -9.90
CA ILE A 67 20.80 -3.43 -8.92
C ILE A 67 19.55 -2.82 -9.54
N LEU A 68 18.49 -3.62 -9.66
CA LEU A 68 17.15 -3.16 -10.02
C LEU A 68 16.29 -3.14 -8.77
N ASP A 69 15.89 -1.96 -8.32
CA ASP A 69 14.98 -1.79 -7.20
C ASP A 69 13.53 -1.67 -7.65
N GLU A 70 12.63 -2.00 -6.72
CA GLU A 70 11.17 -1.86 -6.86
C GLU A 70 10.58 -2.72 -7.98
N VAL A 71 11.19 -3.88 -8.24
CA VAL A 71 10.71 -4.83 -9.25
C VAL A 71 9.43 -5.50 -8.73
N PRO A 72 8.31 -5.45 -9.48
CA PRO A 72 7.09 -6.19 -9.16
C PRO A 72 7.31 -7.70 -9.17
N ASP A 73 6.53 -8.40 -8.36
CA ASP A 73 6.44 -9.87 -8.34
C ASP A 73 5.61 -10.36 -9.55
N ASP A 74 6.16 -10.21 -10.76
CA ASP A 74 5.57 -10.63 -12.03
C ASP A 74 6.63 -11.39 -12.82
N ALA A 75 6.40 -12.69 -13.06
CA ALA A 75 7.37 -13.57 -13.69
C ALA A 75 7.71 -13.15 -15.12
N GLU A 76 6.71 -12.70 -15.89
CA GLU A 76 6.89 -12.24 -17.28
C GLU A 76 7.67 -10.92 -17.30
N TYR A 77 7.34 -10.02 -16.37
CA TYR A 77 8.05 -8.76 -16.15
C TYR A 77 9.53 -8.99 -15.82
N MET A 78 9.81 -9.90 -14.89
CA MET A 78 11.17 -10.24 -14.49
C MET A 78 11.96 -10.80 -15.68
N GLN A 79 11.40 -11.78 -16.40
CA GLN A 79 12.05 -12.38 -17.58
C GLN A 79 12.41 -11.35 -18.66
N ALA A 80 11.52 -10.39 -18.93
CA ALA A 80 11.76 -9.33 -19.91
C ALA A 80 12.97 -8.44 -19.52
N LEU A 81 13.14 -8.14 -18.23
CA LEU A 81 14.23 -7.31 -17.72
C LEU A 81 15.59 -8.03 -17.69
N VAL A 82 15.59 -9.34 -17.41
CA VAL A 82 16.84 -10.09 -17.17
C VAL A 82 17.41 -10.86 -18.36
N ARG A 83 16.79 -10.78 -19.54
CA ARG A 83 17.15 -11.56 -20.74
C ARG A 83 18.63 -11.53 -21.15
N ARG A 84 19.42 -10.51 -20.74
CA ARG A 84 20.85 -10.35 -21.08
C ARG A 84 21.80 -10.54 -19.89
N ALA A 85 21.30 -10.83 -18.70
CA ALA A 85 22.14 -11.04 -17.52
C ALA A 85 22.82 -12.42 -17.57
N LYS A 86 24.07 -12.52 -17.09
CA LYS A 86 24.76 -13.82 -16.96
C LYS A 86 24.14 -14.66 -15.85
N SER A 87 23.78 -14.00 -14.76
CA SER A 87 23.06 -14.59 -13.63
C SER A 87 22.21 -13.52 -12.97
N VAL A 88 21.11 -13.95 -12.38
CA VAL A 88 20.18 -13.12 -11.64
C VAL A 88 20.10 -13.67 -10.24
N SER A 89 20.33 -12.84 -9.23
CA SER A 89 19.89 -13.14 -7.88
C SER A 89 18.79 -12.16 -7.49
N CYS A 90 17.81 -12.66 -6.75
CA CYS A 90 16.71 -11.86 -6.22
C CYS A 90 16.87 -11.82 -4.71
N THR A 91 16.87 -10.62 -4.12
CA THR A 91 16.72 -10.54 -2.66
C THR A 91 15.32 -10.97 -2.27
N ILE A 92 15.21 -11.73 -1.18
CA ILE A 92 13.94 -12.13 -0.60
C ILE A 92 13.12 -10.86 -0.34
N PRO A 93 11.91 -10.72 -0.93
CA PRO A 93 11.11 -9.54 -0.71
C PRO A 93 10.67 -9.49 0.76
N PRO A 94 10.47 -8.29 1.33
CA PRO A 94 9.98 -8.14 2.69
C PRO A 94 8.53 -8.62 2.89
N CYS A 95 7.86 -9.14 1.86
CA CYS A 95 6.56 -9.79 1.96
C CYS A 95 6.39 -10.64 0.70
N HIS A 96 5.83 -11.85 0.81
CA HIS A 96 5.42 -12.64 -0.35
C HIS A 96 3.96 -12.34 -0.69
N THR A 97 3.58 -12.46 -1.96
CA THR A 97 2.20 -12.19 -2.41
C THR A 97 1.20 -13.17 -1.78
N HIS A 98 1.58 -14.44 -1.59
CA HIS A 98 0.77 -15.46 -0.90
C HIS A 98 0.56 -15.17 0.59
N SER A 99 1.47 -14.41 1.23
CA SER A 99 1.37 -14.07 2.64
C SER A 99 0.23 -13.09 2.96
N LEU A 100 -0.27 -12.37 1.95
CA LEU A 100 -1.28 -11.33 2.12
C LEU A 100 -2.62 -11.93 2.56
N GLU A 101 -2.97 -13.11 2.07
CA GLU A 101 -4.19 -13.85 2.45
C GLU A 101 -4.17 -14.30 3.92
N SER A 102 -2.99 -14.31 4.55
CA SER A 102 -2.81 -14.72 5.95
C SER A 102 -2.90 -13.55 6.94
N ILE A 103 -2.94 -12.29 6.47
CA ILE A 103 -3.02 -11.11 7.35
C ILE A 103 -4.33 -11.08 8.17
N PRO A 104 -5.51 -11.39 7.60
CA PRO A 104 -6.73 -11.50 8.41
C PRO A 104 -6.59 -12.51 9.55
N ARG A 105 -5.91 -13.63 9.31
CA ARG A 105 -5.70 -14.69 10.31
C ARG A 105 -4.84 -14.26 11.50
N LEU A 106 -4.01 -13.22 11.34
CA LEU A 106 -3.27 -12.63 12.46
C LEU A 106 -4.20 -11.93 13.47
N LEU A 107 -5.42 -11.58 13.07
CA LEU A 107 -6.39 -10.89 13.91
C LEU A 107 -7.26 -11.85 14.72
N ASP A 108 -7.44 -13.09 14.24
CA ASP A 108 -8.30 -14.11 14.86
C ASP A 108 -8.06 -14.31 16.37
N PRO A 109 -6.81 -14.31 16.88
CA PRO A 109 -6.56 -14.49 18.31
C PRO A 109 -7.10 -13.38 19.21
N PHE A 110 -7.38 -12.19 18.64
CA PHE A 110 -7.83 -11.03 19.42
C PHE A 110 -9.34 -10.89 19.47
N GLY A 111 -10.06 -11.55 18.57
CA GLY A 111 -11.51 -11.56 18.52
C GLY A 111 -12.09 -11.63 17.11
N PRO A 112 -13.42 -11.78 16.99
CA PRO A 112 -14.09 -11.88 15.70
C PRO A 112 -13.95 -10.58 14.88
N VAL A 113 -13.63 -10.75 13.59
CA VAL A 113 -13.49 -9.68 12.61
C VAL A 113 -14.74 -9.64 11.73
N ASP A 114 -15.56 -8.60 11.89
CA ASP A 114 -16.80 -8.39 11.12
C ASP A 114 -16.52 -8.05 9.66
N SER A 115 -15.42 -7.35 9.39
CA SER A 115 -15.04 -6.98 8.01
C SER A 115 -13.55 -6.74 7.88
N TYR A 116 -13.02 -7.11 6.72
CA TYR A 116 -11.65 -6.85 6.30
C TYR A 116 -11.65 -6.31 4.88
N GLU A 117 -10.94 -5.21 4.64
CA GLU A 117 -10.87 -4.56 3.32
C GLU A 117 -9.48 -4.01 3.08
N GLU A 118 -8.78 -4.56 2.08
CA GLU A 118 -7.56 -3.95 1.56
C GLU A 118 -7.90 -2.71 0.74
N LEU A 119 -7.19 -1.61 1.00
CA LEU A 119 -7.34 -0.40 0.20
C LEU A 119 -6.60 -0.55 -1.13
N PRO A 120 -7.11 0.04 -2.23
CA PRO A 120 -6.42 0.03 -3.51
C PRO A 120 -4.97 0.52 -3.39
N LEU A 121 -4.06 -0.20 -4.06
CA LEU A 121 -2.65 0.13 -4.04
C LEU A 121 -2.42 1.50 -4.65
N ASP A 122 -1.81 2.37 -3.85
CA ASP A 122 -1.24 3.61 -4.34
C ASP A 122 0.18 3.30 -4.83
N LYS A 123 0.40 3.38 -6.16
CA LYS A 123 1.70 3.04 -6.76
C LYS A 123 2.85 3.90 -6.22
N ALA A 124 2.56 5.10 -5.72
CA ALA A 124 3.56 5.97 -5.12
C ALA A 124 3.95 5.55 -3.69
N LYS A 125 3.13 4.73 -3.00
CA LYS A 125 3.36 4.36 -1.60
C LYS A 125 4.10 3.04 -1.47
N ALA A 126 5.09 3.03 -0.57
CA ALA A 126 5.87 1.85 -0.24
C ALA A 126 5.13 0.82 0.64
N LYS A 127 3.99 1.21 1.24
CA LYS A 127 3.22 0.38 2.16
C LYS A 127 1.84 0.04 1.59
N ARG A 128 1.40 -1.20 1.81
CA ARG A 128 -0.01 -1.60 1.69
C ARG A 128 -0.76 -1.19 2.94
N VAL A 129 -2.07 -1.01 2.79
CA VAL A 129 -2.98 -0.59 3.87
C VAL A 129 -4.26 -1.40 3.77
N ALA A 130 -4.71 -1.97 4.88
CA ALA A 130 -6.01 -2.61 5.00
C ALA A 130 -6.72 -2.16 6.27
N PHE A 131 -8.04 -2.13 6.23
CA PHE A 131 -8.86 -1.83 7.40
C PHE A 131 -9.56 -3.10 7.86
N ALA A 132 -9.57 -3.33 9.16
CA ALA A 132 -10.31 -4.43 9.77
C ALA A 132 -11.24 -3.88 10.86
N GLN A 133 -12.47 -4.39 10.92
CA GLN A 133 -13.46 -4.07 11.93
C GLN A 133 -13.64 -5.29 12.82
N PHE A 134 -13.39 -5.13 14.11
CA PHE A 134 -13.73 -6.13 15.12
C PHE A 134 -15.16 -5.92 15.63
N SER A 135 -15.75 -6.99 16.16
CA SER A 135 -17.06 -6.90 16.84
C SER A 135 -16.94 -6.20 18.20
N SER A 136 -15.78 -6.28 18.86
CA SER A 136 -15.52 -5.68 20.18
C SER A 136 -14.44 -4.59 20.13
N PRO A 137 -14.60 -3.48 20.88
CA PRO A 137 -13.55 -2.48 21.03
C PRO A 137 -12.35 -2.98 21.86
N GLU A 138 -12.54 -3.96 22.76
CA GLU A 138 -11.44 -4.53 23.55
C GLU A 138 -10.48 -5.33 22.66
N ALA A 139 -11.02 -6.06 21.69
CA ALA A 139 -10.24 -6.78 20.69
C ALA A 139 -9.31 -5.84 19.91
N VAL A 140 -9.77 -4.61 19.61
CA VAL A 140 -8.94 -3.58 18.96
C VAL A 140 -7.76 -3.18 19.83
N VAL A 141 -7.99 -2.89 21.11
CA VAL A 141 -6.93 -2.46 22.02
C VAL A 141 -5.88 -3.56 22.17
N ASN A 142 -6.32 -4.81 22.32
CA ASN A 142 -5.44 -5.97 22.43
C ASN A 142 -4.63 -6.20 21.14
N ALA A 143 -5.28 -6.15 19.98
CA ALA A 143 -4.61 -6.30 18.69
C ALA A 143 -3.58 -5.19 18.44
N VAL A 144 -3.90 -3.93 18.74
CA VAL A 144 -2.97 -2.81 18.62
C VAL A 144 -1.77 -3.01 19.53
N LYS A 145 -1.99 -3.36 20.80
CA LYS A 145 -0.91 -3.57 21.77
C LYS A 145 0.02 -4.72 21.37
N ALA A 146 -0.55 -5.80 20.84
CA ALA A 146 0.20 -7.01 20.52
C ALA A 146 0.87 -6.99 19.15
N LEU A 147 0.28 -6.37 18.14
CA LEU A 147 0.76 -6.45 16.76
C LEU A 147 1.50 -5.21 16.29
N ASN A 148 1.24 -4.03 16.87
CA ASN A 148 1.79 -2.80 16.35
C ASN A 148 3.32 -2.74 16.47
N GLY A 149 3.99 -2.62 15.33
CA GLY A 149 5.45 -2.61 15.22
C GLY A 149 6.10 -4.00 15.31
N GLN A 150 5.32 -5.06 15.56
CA GLN A 150 5.86 -6.40 15.68
C GLN A 150 6.16 -7.01 14.32
N ARG A 151 7.27 -7.75 14.25
CA ARG A 151 7.68 -8.51 13.07
C ARG A 151 6.80 -9.74 12.94
N GLN A 152 6.30 -9.98 11.73
CA GLN A 152 5.40 -11.09 11.45
C GLN A 152 6.09 -12.07 10.50
N ALA A 153 6.16 -13.34 10.88
CA ALA A 153 6.75 -14.39 10.04
C ALA A 153 6.04 -14.47 8.67
N VAL A 154 4.72 -14.28 8.65
CA VAL A 154 3.95 -14.23 7.40
C VAL A 154 4.43 -13.09 6.50
N LEU A 155 4.91 -11.97 7.05
CA LEU A 155 5.48 -10.84 6.30
C LEU A 155 7.00 -10.95 6.16
N ALA A 156 7.57 -12.16 6.05
CA ALA A 156 9.03 -12.35 5.95
C ALA A 156 9.80 -11.57 7.05
N ASP A 157 9.30 -11.65 8.29
CA ASP A 157 9.79 -10.93 9.46
C ASP A 157 9.81 -9.40 9.34
N SER A 158 8.98 -8.86 8.46
CA SER A 158 8.74 -7.41 8.38
C SER A 158 7.75 -6.94 9.44
N PRO A 159 7.88 -5.68 9.89
CA PRO A 159 6.97 -5.10 10.86
C PRO A 159 5.56 -4.90 10.28
N LEU A 160 4.56 -5.23 11.08
CA LEU A 160 3.16 -4.87 10.86
C LEU A 160 2.82 -3.66 11.74
N TRP A 161 2.29 -2.60 11.15
CA TRP A 161 1.76 -1.47 11.90
C TRP A 161 0.26 -1.60 12.06
N VAL A 162 -0.21 -1.47 13.30
CA VAL A 162 -1.62 -1.59 13.66
C VAL A 162 -2.01 -0.37 14.48
N GLU A 163 -2.96 0.39 13.96
CA GLU A 163 -3.44 1.62 14.60
C GLU A 163 -4.94 1.52 14.80
N GLN A 164 -5.43 1.86 15.99
CA GLN A 164 -6.86 2.10 16.18
C GLN A 164 -7.27 3.33 15.37
N ILE A 165 -8.38 3.22 14.63
CA ILE A 165 -8.92 4.33 13.85
C ILE A 165 -10.43 4.41 13.99
N PHE A 166 -10.93 5.63 13.85
CA PHE A 166 -12.33 5.88 13.55
C PHE A 166 -12.46 6.05 12.04
N SER A 167 -13.46 5.43 11.41
CA SER A 167 -13.65 5.57 9.97
C SER A 167 -15.10 5.48 9.54
N VAL A 168 -15.46 6.31 8.57
CA VAL A 168 -16.76 6.33 7.88
C VAL A 168 -16.54 6.13 6.38
N LYS A 169 -17.38 5.30 5.75
CA LYS A 169 -17.36 4.98 4.32
C LYS A 169 -18.65 5.49 3.68
N TYR A 170 -18.52 6.24 2.59
CA TYR A 170 -19.62 6.66 1.73
C TYR A 170 -19.41 6.07 0.34
N VAL A 171 -20.48 5.58 -0.26
CA VAL A 171 -20.47 5.08 -1.64
C VAL A 171 -21.39 5.99 -2.45
N LEU A 172 -20.84 6.62 -3.48
CA LEU A 172 -21.50 7.64 -4.27
C LEU A 172 -21.46 7.24 -5.76
N PRO A 173 -22.49 7.60 -6.55
CA PRO A 173 -22.41 7.55 -7.99
C PRO A 173 -21.26 8.43 -8.50
N VAL A 174 -20.51 7.98 -9.52
CA VAL A 174 -19.35 8.72 -10.05
C VAL A 174 -19.71 10.15 -10.48
N ARG A 175 -20.91 10.35 -11.04
CA ARG A 175 -21.40 11.70 -11.42
C ARG A 175 -21.49 12.64 -10.21
N HIS A 176 -22.03 12.16 -9.09
CA HIS A 176 -22.12 12.95 -7.86
C HIS A 176 -20.72 13.23 -7.30
N PHE A 177 -19.85 12.22 -7.30
CA PHE A 177 -18.46 12.39 -6.87
C PHE A 177 -17.72 13.45 -7.71
N ALA A 178 -17.92 13.46 -9.04
CA ALA A 178 -17.29 14.44 -9.93
C ALA A 178 -17.67 15.88 -9.56
N CYS A 179 -18.92 16.12 -9.16
CA CYS A 179 -19.39 17.45 -8.75
C CYS A 179 -18.79 17.95 -7.42
N ILE A 180 -18.38 17.05 -6.52
CA ILE A 180 -17.86 17.41 -5.18
C ILE A 180 -16.36 17.16 -5.03
N LYS A 181 -15.69 16.73 -6.11
CA LYS A 181 -14.30 16.27 -6.05
C LYS A 181 -13.36 17.39 -5.60
N GLU A 182 -13.53 18.59 -6.12
CA GLU A 182 -12.65 19.72 -5.81
C GLU A 182 -12.75 20.13 -4.34
N GLU A 183 -13.95 20.11 -3.77
CA GLU A 183 -14.22 20.37 -2.36
C GLU A 183 -13.64 19.27 -1.47
N LEU A 184 -13.74 18.01 -1.90
CA LEU A 184 -13.11 16.88 -1.21
C LEU A 184 -11.59 16.96 -1.24
N ASP A 185 -11.00 17.40 -2.35
CA ASP A 185 -9.56 17.64 -2.48
C ASP A 185 -9.12 18.77 -1.53
N LYS A 186 -9.86 19.88 -1.46
CA LYS A 186 -9.61 20.96 -0.49
C LYS A 186 -9.68 20.44 0.96
N LEU A 187 -10.67 19.62 1.30
CA LEU A 187 -10.81 19.05 2.64
C LEU A 187 -9.69 18.07 3.01
N ARG A 188 -9.15 17.35 2.03
CA ARG A 188 -8.05 16.40 2.23
C ARG A 188 -6.79 17.10 2.74
N ASP A 189 -6.52 18.31 2.25
CA ASP A 189 -5.24 18.97 2.47
C ASP A 189 -5.21 19.82 3.76
N VAL A 190 -6.36 19.99 4.43
CA VAL A 190 -6.52 20.87 5.61
C VAL A 190 -6.20 20.19 6.94
N HIS A 191 -6.26 18.85 7.05
CA HIS A 191 -6.20 18.17 8.35
C HIS A 191 -5.07 17.13 8.42
N SER A 192 -4.17 17.29 9.40
CA SER A 192 -3.09 16.33 9.66
C SER A 192 -3.60 15.03 10.33
N ASN A 193 -4.55 15.16 11.26
CA ASN A 193 -5.02 14.07 12.13
C ASN A 193 -6.25 13.32 11.62
N ALA A 194 -6.87 13.75 10.52
CA ALA A 194 -7.97 13.04 9.88
C ALA A 194 -7.82 13.15 8.36
N LYS A 195 -7.99 12.03 7.66
CA LYS A 195 -7.71 11.92 6.23
C LYS A 195 -8.99 11.63 5.47
N VAL A 196 -9.19 12.36 4.37
CA VAL A 196 -10.15 12.01 3.34
C VAL A 196 -9.41 11.24 2.25
N ARG A 197 -9.91 10.06 1.89
CA ARG A 197 -9.42 9.30 0.75
C ARG A 197 -10.59 8.84 -0.08
N TYR A 198 -10.46 8.92 -1.39
CA TYR A 198 -11.43 8.36 -2.30
C TYR A 198 -10.75 7.43 -3.31
N TYR A 199 -11.50 6.45 -3.79
CA TYR A 199 -11.08 5.51 -4.81
C TYR A 199 -12.30 4.96 -5.55
N PHE A 200 -12.08 4.54 -6.78
CA PHE A 200 -13.11 3.90 -7.59
C PHE A 200 -13.13 2.40 -7.31
N ASP A 201 -14.32 1.80 -7.39
CA ASP A 201 -14.45 0.35 -7.29
C ASP A 201 -13.71 -0.31 -8.46
N PRO A 202 -12.75 -1.23 -8.23
CA PRO A 202 -12.03 -1.89 -9.32
C PRO A 202 -12.94 -2.71 -10.25
N ASN A 203 -14.06 -3.22 -9.74
CA ASN A 203 -15.01 -4.02 -10.54
C ASN A 203 -15.98 -3.12 -11.33
N THR A 204 -16.31 -1.94 -10.79
CA THR A 204 -17.25 -1.00 -11.42
C THR A 204 -16.73 0.44 -11.37
N PRO A 205 -15.57 0.75 -12.00
CA PRO A 205 -14.87 2.02 -11.80
C PRO A 205 -15.65 3.22 -12.33
N GLN A 206 -16.54 3.00 -13.30
CA GLN A 206 -17.36 4.04 -13.93
C GLN A 206 -18.66 4.32 -13.16
N GLN A 207 -19.04 3.46 -12.22
CA GLN A 207 -20.35 3.53 -11.57
C GLN A 207 -20.28 4.08 -10.16
N LYS A 208 -19.29 3.63 -9.36
CA LYS A 208 -19.23 3.93 -7.93
C LYS A 208 -17.86 4.47 -7.51
N ALA A 209 -17.89 5.58 -6.80
CA ALA A 209 -16.76 6.12 -6.06
C ALA A 209 -16.98 5.88 -4.56
N THR A 210 -15.95 5.39 -3.87
CA THR A 210 -15.94 5.29 -2.42
C THR A 210 -15.20 6.48 -1.85
N VAL A 211 -15.85 7.26 -0.99
CA VAL A 211 -15.23 8.31 -0.19
C VAL A 211 -15.11 7.82 1.25
N ARG A 212 -13.92 7.90 1.83
CA ARG A 212 -13.63 7.43 3.18
C ARG A 212 -12.99 8.54 4.00
N VAL A 213 -13.55 8.76 5.18
CA VAL A 213 -12.98 9.63 6.21
C VAL A 213 -12.44 8.73 7.32
N TYR A 214 -11.20 8.94 7.75
CA TYR A 214 -10.63 8.17 8.85
C TYR A 214 -9.52 8.90 9.60
N GLY A 215 -9.28 8.52 10.85
CA GLY A 215 -8.22 9.07 11.69
C GLY A 215 -8.21 8.47 13.09
N PRO A 216 -7.13 8.66 13.87
CA PRO A 216 -7.02 8.15 15.24
C PRO A 216 -7.94 8.88 16.24
N GLU A 217 -8.38 10.11 15.94
CA GLU A 217 -9.15 10.92 16.90
C GLU A 217 -10.62 11.08 16.49
N ALA A 218 -11.53 10.61 17.36
CA ALA A 218 -12.98 10.63 17.10
C ALA A 218 -13.53 12.02 16.80
N LYS A 219 -13.13 13.04 17.58
CA LYS A 219 -13.62 14.43 17.43
C LYS A 219 -13.28 15.01 16.07
N MET A 220 -12.05 14.79 15.60
CA MET A 220 -11.59 15.27 14.30
C MET A 220 -12.27 14.54 13.16
N VAL A 221 -12.42 13.21 13.26
CA VAL A 221 -13.17 12.43 12.27
C VAL A 221 -14.64 12.84 12.22
N ALA A 222 -15.27 13.12 13.37
CA ALA A 222 -16.66 13.59 13.43
C ALA A 222 -16.83 14.97 12.76
N ARG A 223 -15.92 15.92 13.00
CA ARG A 223 -15.94 17.24 12.33
C ARG A 223 -15.81 17.11 10.82
N LEU A 224 -14.87 16.29 10.37
CA LEU A 224 -14.63 16.06 8.95
C LEU A 224 -15.78 15.29 8.29
N LYS A 225 -16.35 14.31 9.00
CA LYS A 225 -17.57 13.59 8.62
C LYS A 225 -18.70 14.56 8.33
N LEU A 226 -18.99 15.51 9.23
CA LEU A 226 -20.08 16.49 9.05
C LEU A 226 -19.87 17.34 7.80
N ARG A 227 -18.64 17.78 7.52
CA ARG A 227 -18.32 18.53 6.30
C ARG A 227 -18.54 17.70 5.04
N VAL A 228 -18.08 16.44 5.04
CA VAL A 228 -18.29 15.53 3.92
C VAL A 228 -19.78 15.22 3.73
N GLU A 229 -20.55 15.05 4.81
CA GLU A 229 -22.00 14.80 4.72
C GLU A 229 -22.77 15.98 4.09
N LYS A 230 -22.38 17.23 4.41
CA LYS A 230 -22.95 18.41 3.75
C LYS A 230 -22.70 18.40 2.23
N LEU A 231 -21.44 18.18 1.83
CA LEU A 231 -21.07 18.05 0.42
C LEU A 231 -21.84 16.93 -0.29
N VAL A 232 -21.97 15.76 0.34
CA VAL A 232 -22.69 14.62 -0.23
C VAL A 232 -24.19 14.90 -0.38
N ARG A 233 -24.77 15.76 0.47
CA ARG A 233 -26.17 16.19 0.38
C ARG A 233 -26.40 17.34 -0.59
N GLY A 234 -25.34 18.03 -1.03
CA GLY A 234 -25.43 19.23 -1.87
C GLY A 234 -25.75 20.51 -1.08
N GLU A 235 -25.43 20.53 0.21
CA GLU A 235 -25.48 21.71 1.09
C GLU A 235 -24.10 22.36 1.21
#